data_AF-A0A0C3AZP0-F1
#
_entry.id   AF-A0A0C3AZP0-F1
#
_cell.length_a   1.000
_cell.length_b   1.000
_cell.length_c   1.000
_cell.angle_alpha   90.00
_cell.angle_beta   90.00
_cell.angle_gamma   90.00
#
_symmetry.space_group_name_H-M   'P 1'
#
loop_
_entity.id
_entity.type
_entity.pdbx_description
1 polymer ?
#
loop_
_entity_poly.entity_id
_entity_poly.type
_entity_poly.pdbx_seq_one_letter_code
_entity_poly.pdbx_strand_id
1 'polypeptide(L)'
;MDSPILEQHRLERNKYGEEIRKARNDHWEEWVESTEAMRLYVINKFVTATPTDGGSMRVPTLKLKQANGSEVEIANNEGKSKALYDVFFYSPPMEIDIDLNYAYPPPKEQFRKLTDEQIHCAIKKLKPYSAPGPNGALYRATFWLKHYPKRWQEYITIVLRKPGKLDYSNPKAH
;
A
#
# COMPACT_ATOMS: atom_id res chain seq x y z
N MET A 1 19.91 17.04 12.09
CA MET A 1 20.09 17.61 10.74
C MET A 1 19.14 16.86 9.83
N ASP A 2 17.95 17.40 9.59
CA ASP A 2 16.97 16.77 8.71
C ASP A 2 17.45 16.96 7.26
N SER A 3 17.71 15.85 6.57
CA SER A 3 18.14 15.88 5.17
C SER A 3 17.03 16.52 4.31
N PRO A 4 17.35 17.48 3.42
CA PRO A 4 16.37 18.14 2.54
C PRO A 4 15.50 17.14 1.75
N ILE A 5 16.04 15.97 1.43
CA ILE A 5 15.36 14.88 0.72
C ILE A 5 14.23 14.28 1.56
N LEU A 6 14.42 14.13 2.87
CA LEU A 6 13.42 13.56 3.78
C LEU A 6 12.22 14.51 3.94
N GLU A 7 12.48 15.82 3.94
CA GLU A 7 11.45 16.83 4.04
C GLU A 7 10.62 16.93 2.76
N GLN A 8 11.28 16.90 1.60
CA GLN A 8 10.60 16.79 0.30
C GLN A 8 9.72 15.55 0.23
N HIS A 9 10.24 14.38 0.63
CA HIS A 9 9.45 13.14 0.67
C HIS A 9 8.24 13.26 1.61
N ARG A 10 8.35 13.97 2.73
CA ARG A 10 7.22 14.20 3.65
C ARG A 10 6.13 15.06 3.01
N LEU A 11 6.50 16.16 2.35
CA LEU A 11 5.57 17.05 1.66
C LEU A 11 4.84 16.33 0.53
N GLU A 12 5.56 15.63 -0.33
CA GLU A 12 4.95 14.90 -1.46
C GLU A 12 4.00 13.79 -0.99
N ARG A 13 4.35 13.07 0.08
CA ARG A 13 3.48 12.04 0.66
C ARG A 13 2.18 12.65 1.22
N ASN A 14 2.28 13.80 1.90
CA ASN A 14 1.12 14.48 2.45
C ASN A 14 0.21 14.98 1.32
N LYS A 15 0.80 15.62 0.30
CA LYS A 15 0.09 16.07 -0.91
C LYS A 15 -0.63 14.90 -1.59
N TYR A 16 0.04 13.78 -1.83
CA TYR A 16 -0.59 12.58 -2.39
C TYR A 16 -1.78 12.09 -1.55
N GLY A 17 -1.63 12.08 -0.22
CA GLY A 17 -2.71 11.70 0.68
C GLY A 17 -3.88 12.70 0.69
N GLU A 18 -3.63 13.98 0.49
CA GLU A 18 -4.66 15.02 0.32
C GLU A 18 -5.40 14.85 -1.00
N GLU A 19 -4.69 14.66 -2.11
CA GLU A 19 -5.29 14.44 -3.43
C GLU A 19 -6.17 13.17 -3.45
N ILE A 20 -5.76 12.07 -2.80
CA ILE A 20 -6.62 10.88 -2.69
C ILE A 20 -7.91 11.18 -1.94
N ARG A 21 -7.82 11.90 -0.80
CA ARG A 21 -9.02 12.23 -0.01
C ARG A 21 -9.95 13.14 -0.79
N LYS A 22 -9.38 14.15 -1.45
CA LYS A 22 -10.11 15.07 -2.32
C LYS A 22 -10.81 14.30 -3.44
N ALA A 23 -10.07 13.54 -4.25
CA ALA A 23 -10.64 12.77 -5.36
C ALA A 23 -11.77 11.83 -4.91
N ARG A 24 -11.63 11.18 -3.74
CA ARG A 24 -12.69 10.32 -3.19
C ARG A 24 -13.94 11.12 -2.81
N ASN A 25 -13.77 12.28 -2.19
CA ASN A 25 -14.88 13.13 -1.78
C ASN A 25 -15.55 13.76 -3.00
N ASP A 26 -14.78 14.36 -3.91
CA ASP A 26 -15.27 14.96 -5.15
C ASP A 26 -16.08 13.93 -5.96
N HIS A 27 -15.56 12.70 -6.11
CA HIS A 27 -16.28 11.64 -6.82
C HIS A 27 -17.57 11.21 -6.10
N TRP A 28 -17.56 11.16 -4.77
CA TRP A 28 -18.76 10.85 -4.00
C TRP A 28 -19.82 11.95 -4.15
N GLU A 29 -19.42 13.22 -4.07
CA GLU A 29 -20.30 14.38 -4.23
C GLU A 29 -20.88 14.42 -5.66
N GLU A 30 -20.03 14.33 -6.68
CA GLU A 30 -20.46 14.27 -8.09
C GLU A 30 -21.42 13.10 -8.34
N TRP A 31 -21.15 11.93 -7.76
CA TRP A 31 -22.04 10.78 -7.89
C TRP A 31 -23.39 11.04 -7.21
N VAL A 32 -23.41 11.62 -6.01
CA VAL A 32 -24.66 11.95 -5.30
C VAL A 32 -25.47 13.00 -6.08
N GLU A 33 -24.82 14.03 -6.60
CA GLU A 33 -25.46 15.13 -7.34
C GLU A 33 -25.98 14.71 -8.72
N SER A 34 -25.26 13.84 -9.42
CA SER A 34 -25.65 13.31 -10.73
C SER A 34 -26.71 12.20 -10.67
N THR A 35 -27.07 11.74 -9.46
CA THR A 35 -28.00 10.63 -9.28
C THR A 35 -29.45 11.09 -9.37
N GLU A 36 -30.20 10.51 -10.31
CA GLU A 36 -31.64 10.75 -10.49
C GLU A 36 -32.45 10.34 -9.25
N ALA A 37 -33.58 11.01 -8.97
CA ALA A 37 -34.40 10.80 -7.76
C ALA A 37 -34.77 9.32 -7.52
N MET A 38 -34.97 8.54 -8.59
CA MET A 38 -35.27 7.11 -8.51
C MET A 38 -34.11 6.26 -7.97
N ARG A 39 -32.88 6.78 -7.92
CA ARG A 39 -31.69 6.07 -7.43
C ARG A 39 -31.26 6.51 -6.02
N LEU A 40 -31.95 7.46 -5.40
CA LEU A 40 -31.72 7.89 -4.00
C LEU A 40 -31.83 6.70 -3.02
N TYR A 41 -32.67 5.71 -3.30
CA TYR A 41 -32.74 4.50 -2.47
C TYR A 41 -31.44 3.70 -2.48
N VAL A 42 -30.64 3.75 -3.55
CA VAL A 42 -29.34 3.08 -3.65
C VAL A 42 -28.34 3.79 -2.73
N ILE A 43 -28.31 5.12 -2.75
CA ILE A 43 -27.48 5.93 -1.84
C ILE A 43 -27.85 5.62 -0.38
N ASN A 44 -29.15 5.66 -0.05
CA ASN A 44 -29.63 5.35 1.29
C ASN A 44 -29.23 3.93 1.72
N LYS A 45 -29.30 2.95 0.82
CA LYS A 45 -28.85 1.57 1.08
C LYS A 45 -27.36 1.51 1.43
N PHE A 46 -26.49 2.26 0.75
CA PHE A 46 -25.05 2.30 1.09
C PHE A 46 -24.77 2.96 2.44
N VAL A 47 -25.56 3.97 2.84
CA VAL A 47 -25.40 4.68 4.11
C VAL A 47 -25.96 3.86 5.29
N THR A 48 -27.05 3.13 5.08
CA THR A 48 -27.83 2.46 6.14
C THR A 48 -27.62 0.95 6.25
N ALA A 49 -26.97 0.30 5.28
CA ALA A 49 -26.71 -1.13 5.35
C ALA A 49 -25.86 -1.49 6.57
N THR A 50 -26.46 -2.20 7.53
CA THR A 50 -25.77 -2.74 8.70
C THR A 50 -24.86 -3.92 8.29
N PRO A 51 -23.63 -4.02 8.83
CA PRO A 51 -22.72 -5.10 8.48
C PRO A 51 -23.30 -6.45 8.92
N THR A 52 -23.43 -7.40 8.00
CA THR A 52 -23.97 -8.74 8.31
C THR A 52 -22.92 -9.66 8.95
N ASP A 53 -21.63 -9.29 8.93
CA ASP A 53 -20.51 -10.12 9.41
C ASP A 53 -19.35 -9.33 10.03
N GLY A 54 -19.57 -8.08 10.45
CA GLY A 54 -18.51 -7.20 10.99
C GLY A 54 -17.55 -6.62 9.94
N GLY A 55 -17.61 -7.07 8.68
CA GLY A 55 -17.05 -6.40 7.52
C GLY A 55 -18.16 -5.60 6.83
N SER A 56 -18.13 -4.28 6.88
CA SER A 56 -19.14 -3.47 6.19
C SER A 56 -19.21 -3.88 4.71
N MET A 57 -20.39 -4.33 4.23
CA MET A 57 -20.67 -4.58 2.81
C MET A 57 -20.68 -3.25 2.05
N ARG A 58 -19.51 -2.61 1.93
CA ARG A 58 -19.30 -1.37 1.16
C ARG A 58 -18.97 -1.65 -0.29
N VAL A 59 -18.60 -2.89 -0.61
CA VAL A 59 -18.31 -3.31 -1.97
C VAL A 59 -19.59 -3.87 -2.58
N PRO A 60 -20.14 -3.26 -3.64
CA PRO A 60 -21.32 -3.78 -4.33
C PRO A 60 -21.05 -5.18 -4.89
N THR A 61 -22.12 -5.87 -5.32
CA THR A 61 -21.98 -7.10 -6.12
C THR A 61 -21.10 -6.81 -7.33
N LEU A 62 -20.03 -7.58 -7.49
CA LEU A 62 -19.09 -7.40 -8.60
C LEU A 62 -19.57 -8.22 -9.80
N LYS A 63 -19.37 -7.68 -11.00
CA LYS A 63 -19.60 -8.37 -12.26
C LYS A 63 -18.25 -8.68 -12.90
N LEU A 64 -17.89 -9.95 -12.97
CA LEU A 64 -16.65 -10.39 -13.60
C LEU A 64 -16.95 -10.91 -15.01
N LYS A 65 -16.29 -10.35 -16.02
CA LYS A 65 -16.29 -10.90 -17.38
C LYS A 65 -15.28 -12.04 -17.45
N GLN A 66 -15.77 -13.24 -17.74
CA GLN A 66 -14.93 -14.40 -17.98
C GLN A 66 -14.37 -14.40 -19.40
N ALA A 67 -13.33 -15.20 -19.64
CA ALA A 67 -12.68 -15.32 -20.95
C ALA A 67 -13.63 -15.82 -22.07
N ASN A 68 -14.73 -16.49 -21.71
CA ASN A 68 -15.78 -16.94 -22.62
C ASN A 68 -16.82 -15.84 -22.95
N GLY A 69 -16.66 -14.61 -22.44
CA GLY A 69 -17.59 -13.50 -22.63
C GLY A 69 -18.82 -13.51 -21.70
N SER A 70 -18.99 -14.52 -20.86
CA SER A 70 -20.07 -14.59 -19.86
C SER A 70 -19.77 -13.69 -18.65
N GLU A 71 -20.83 -13.15 -18.04
CA GLU A 71 -20.73 -12.38 -16.80
C GLU A 71 -21.16 -13.22 -15.60
N VAL A 72 -20.33 -13.21 -14.55
CA VAL A 72 -20.66 -13.83 -13.27
C VAL A 72 -20.79 -12.76 -12.19
N GLU A 73 -21.90 -12.83 -11.45
CA GLU A 73 -22.15 -11.96 -10.31
C GLU A 73 -21.57 -12.55 -9.02
N ILE A 74 -20.77 -11.75 -8.30
CA ILE A 74 -20.09 -12.14 -7.07
C ILE A 74 -20.60 -11.30 -5.92
N ALA A 75 -21.41 -11.91 -5.04
CA ALA A 75 -22.04 -11.24 -3.91
C ALA A 75 -21.32 -11.45 -2.57
N ASN A 76 -20.57 -12.55 -2.40
CA ASN A 76 -19.89 -12.90 -1.15
C ASN A 76 -18.56 -12.14 -0.97
N ASN A 77 -18.15 -11.91 0.29
CA ASN A 77 -16.93 -11.15 0.60
C ASN A 77 -15.66 -11.88 0.14
N GLU A 78 -15.60 -13.20 0.26
CA GLU A 78 -14.45 -14.02 -0.15
C GLU A 78 -14.28 -14.03 -1.68
N GLY A 79 -15.36 -14.16 -2.44
CA GLY A 79 -15.28 -14.08 -3.90
C GLY A 79 -14.89 -12.68 -4.37
N LYS A 80 -15.41 -11.64 -3.71
CA LYS A 80 -15.06 -10.24 -4.01
C LYS A 80 -13.58 -9.96 -3.75
N SER A 81 -13.05 -10.39 -2.61
CA SER A 81 -11.64 -10.17 -2.28
C SER A 81 -10.72 -10.87 -3.28
N LYS A 82 -11.05 -12.11 -3.67
CA LYS A 82 -10.31 -12.86 -4.68
C LYS A 82 -10.36 -12.19 -6.06
N ALA A 83 -11.55 -11.80 -6.51
CA ALA A 83 -11.73 -11.13 -7.79
C ALA A 83 -10.94 -9.81 -7.87
N LEU A 84 -10.98 -9.00 -6.81
CA LEU A 84 -10.19 -7.75 -6.76
C LEU A 84 -8.69 -8.04 -6.69
N TYR A 85 -8.28 -9.09 -5.96
CA TYR A 85 -6.88 -9.49 -5.90
C TYR A 85 -6.35 -9.86 -7.29
N ASP A 86 -7.05 -10.73 -8.00
CA ASP A 86 -6.63 -11.20 -9.34
C ASP A 86 -6.56 -10.04 -10.36
N VAL A 87 -7.41 -9.02 -10.21
CA VAL A 87 -7.44 -7.84 -11.10
C VAL A 87 -6.35 -6.83 -10.76
N PHE A 88 -6.14 -6.52 -9.48
CA PHE A 88 -5.21 -5.47 -9.08
C PHE A 88 -3.77 -5.95 -8.93
N PHE A 89 -3.56 -7.25 -8.69
CA PHE A 89 -2.24 -7.83 -8.48
C PHE A 89 -1.91 -8.78 -9.60
N TYR A 90 -0.92 -8.41 -10.40
CA TYR A 90 -0.39 -9.29 -11.44
C TYR A 90 0.18 -10.56 -10.83
N SER A 91 -0.04 -11.67 -11.51
CA SER A 91 0.68 -12.91 -11.19
C SER A 91 2.19 -12.65 -11.28
N PRO A 92 2.99 -13.20 -10.34
CA PRO A 92 4.44 -13.13 -10.44
C PRO A 92 4.90 -13.60 -11.83
N PRO A 93 5.86 -12.91 -12.47
CA PRO A 93 6.38 -13.35 -13.76
C PRO A 93 6.99 -14.76 -13.61
N MET A 94 6.69 -15.65 -14.55
CA MET A 94 7.22 -17.02 -14.57
C MET A 94 8.75 -17.04 -14.76
N GLU A 95 9.26 -16.06 -15.49
CA GLU A 95 10.69 -15.90 -15.72
C GLU A 95 11.18 -14.64 -14.98
N ILE A 96 12.09 -14.88 -14.04
CA ILE A 96 12.78 -13.82 -13.31
C ILE A 96 14.10 -13.59 -14.05
N ASP A 97 14.14 -12.57 -14.91
CA ASP A 97 15.35 -12.14 -15.63
C ASP A 97 16.28 -11.36 -14.69
N ILE A 98 16.81 -12.05 -13.68
CA ILE A 98 17.86 -11.54 -12.81
C ILE A 98 19.15 -12.19 -13.26
N ASP A 99 20.07 -11.40 -13.82
CA ASP A 99 21.43 -11.84 -14.07
C ASP A 99 22.10 -12.19 -12.73
N LEU A 100 22.38 -13.47 -12.53
CA LEU A 100 23.08 -13.98 -11.33
C LEU A 100 24.46 -13.36 -11.16
N ASN A 101 25.06 -12.82 -12.23
CA ASN A 101 26.35 -12.15 -12.22
C ASN A 101 26.23 -10.61 -12.24
N TYR A 102 25.05 -10.06 -12.00
CA TYR A 102 24.85 -8.61 -12.01
C TYR A 102 25.73 -7.93 -10.96
N ALA A 103 26.67 -7.10 -11.44
CA ALA A 103 27.53 -6.30 -10.58
C ALA A 103 26.80 -5.03 -10.14
N TYR A 104 26.31 -5.02 -8.90
CA TYR A 104 25.71 -3.81 -8.32
C TYR A 104 26.74 -2.68 -8.20
N PRO A 105 26.34 -1.42 -8.45
CA PRO A 105 27.23 -0.29 -8.24
C PRO A 105 27.66 -0.20 -6.76
N PRO A 106 28.81 0.42 -6.47
CA PRO A 106 29.23 0.66 -5.09
C PRO A 106 28.11 1.32 -4.28
N PRO A 107 27.87 0.89 -3.02
CA PRO A 107 26.85 1.49 -2.18
C PRO A 107 27.04 3.01 -2.08
N LYS A 108 25.98 3.77 -2.39
CA LYS A 108 26.01 5.24 -2.30
C LYS A 108 26.35 5.74 -0.90
N GLU A 109 25.99 4.96 0.11
CA GLU A 109 26.25 5.25 1.50
C GLU A 109 26.78 4.00 2.20
N GLN A 110 27.70 4.21 3.14
CA GLN A 110 28.17 3.14 4.01
C GLN A 110 27.11 2.84 5.06
N PHE A 111 26.83 1.56 5.27
CA PHE A 111 25.95 1.13 6.36
C PHE A 111 26.53 1.56 7.71
N ARG A 112 25.71 2.25 8.53
CA ARG A 112 26.07 2.65 9.90
C ARG A 112 25.07 2.04 10.87
N LYS A 113 25.57 1.50 11.97
CA LYS A 113 24.71 1.05 13.06
C LYS A 113 24.00 2.26 13.67
N LEU A 114 22.75 2.06 14.10
CA LEU A 114 22.00 3.07 14.86
C LEU A 114 22.76 3.41 16.15
N THR A 115 22.98 4.70 16.40
CA THR A 115 23.58 5.17 17.65
C THR A 115 22.53 5.29 18.75
N ASP A 116 22.97 5.27 20.01
CA ASP A 116 22.07 5.40 21.15
C ASP A 116 21.43 6.80 21.18
N GLU A 117 22.13 7.84 20.72
CA GLU A 117 21.57 9.19 20.56
C GLU A 117 20.42 9.21 19.56
N GLN A 118 20.57 8.54 18.41
CA GLN A 118 19.50 8.46 17.41
C GLN A 118 18.26 7.76 17.97
N ILE A 119 18.45 6.70 18.77
CA ILE A 119 17.36 5.98 19.46
C ILE A 119 16.71 6.92 20.48
N HIS A 120 17.47 7.60 21.32
CA HIS A 120 16.93 8.56 22.30
C HIS A 120 16.15 9.69 21.63
N CYS A 121 16.68 10.26 20.53
CA CYS A 121 15.97 11.27 19.74
C CYS A 121 14.66 10.72 19.16
N ALA A 122 14.65 9.49 18.65
CA ALA A 122 13.44 8.85 18.14
C ALA A 122 12.41 8.63 19.25
N ILE A 123 12.84 8.12 20.43
CA ILE A 123 11.98 7.93 21.61
C ILE A 123 11.37 9.26 22.05
N LYS A 124 12.16 10.34 22.11
CA LYS A 124 11.67 11.68 22.47
C LYS A 124 10.62 12.22 21.50
N LYS A 125 10.66 11.80 20.23
CA LYS A 125 9.68 12.20 19.20
C LYS A 125 8.40 11.35 19.24
N LEU A 126 8.35 10.26 20.02
CA LEU A 126 7.13 9.48 20.20
C LEU A 126 6.08 10.29 20.95
N LYS A 127 4.80 9.99 20.69
CA LYS A 127 3.71 10.59 21.45
C LYS A 127 3.81 10.16 22.93
N PRO A 128 3.42 11.01 23.89
CA PRO A 128 3.28 10.61 25.28
C PRO A 128 2.49 9.30 25.38
N TYR A 129 2.95 8.36 26.21
CA TYR A 129 2.36 7.03 26.44
C TYR A 129 2.45 6.04 25.26
N SER A 130 3.19 6.36 24.19
CA SER A 130 3.55 5.37 23.18
C SER A 130 4.82 4.64 23.61
N ALA A 131 4.67 3.36 23.98
CA ALA A 131 5.84 2.49 24.12
C ALA A 131 6.41 2.20 22.72
N PRO A 132 7.74 2.25 22.52
CA PRO A 132 8.34 1.68 21.32
C PRO A 132 7.92 0.20 21.27
N GLY A 133 7.25 -0.18 20.18
CA GLY A 133 6.78 -1.56 20.02
C GLY A 133 7.95 -2.56 20.11
N PRO A 134 7.66 -3.84 20.40
CA PRO A 134 8.70 -4.88 20.60
C PRO A 134 9.66 -5.02 19.42
N ASN A 135 9.25 -4.58 18.23
CA ASN A 135 10.05 -4.62 17.00
C ASN A 135 11.32 -3.76 17.07
N GLY A 136 11.33 -2.64 17.82
CA GLY A 136 12.50 -1.75 17.88
C GLY A 136 13.72 -2.42 18.54
N ALA A 137 13.50 -3.16 19.62
CA ALA A 137 14.54 -3.95 20.30
C ALA A 137 14.99 -5.14 19.43
N LEU A 138 14.06 -5.75 18.71
CA LEU A 138 14.31 -6.89 17.83
C LEU A 138 15.29 -6.54 16.70
N TYR A 139 15.13 -5.37 16.06
CA TYR A 139 16.05 -4.92 15.00
C TYR A 139 17.46 -4.61 15.53
N ARG A 140 17.61 -4.06 16.73
CA ARG A 140 18.95 -3.82 17.31
C ARG A 140 19.64 -5.14 17.67
N ALA A 141 18.89 -6.09 18.20
CA ALA A 141 19.39 -7.41 18.56
C ALA A 141 19.94 -8.17 17.35
N THR A 142 19.30 -8.11 16.18
CA THR A 142 19.83 -8.81 14.98
C THR A 142 21.18 -8.26 14.53
N PHE A 143 21.40 -6.94 14.56
CA PHE A 143 22.70 -6.34 14.22
C PHE A 143 23.78 -6.59 15.26
N TRP A 144 23.41 -6.75 16.54
CA TRP A 144 24.36 -7.06 17.62
C TRP A 144 24.74 -8.53 17.65
N LEU A 145 23.75 -9.42 17.56
CA LEU A 145 23.92 -10.87 17.57
C LEU A 145 24.44 -11.40 16.23
N LYS A 146 24.46 -10.57 15.18
CA LYS A 146 24.75 -10.96 13.79
C LYS A 146 23.91 -12.16 13.33
N HIS A 147 22.70 -12.29 13.88
CA HIS A 147 21.80 -13.39 13.61
C HIS A 147 20.63 -12.90 12.76
N TYR A 148 20.50 -13.45 11.56
CA TYR A 148 19.47 -13.13 10.59
C TYR A 148 18.67 -14.40 10.31
N PRO A 149 17.45 -14.54 10.87
CA PRO A 149 16.63 -15.73 10.63
C PRO A 149 16.42 -15.96 9.14
N LYS A 150 16.62 -17.21 8.66
CA LYS A 150 16.44 -17.56 7.23
C LYS A 150 15.05 -17.18 6.70
N ARG A 151 14.02 -17.31 7.52
CA ARG A 151 12.64 -16.90 7.19
C ARG A 151 12.49 -15.42 6.84
N TRP A 152 13.42 -14.55 7.23
CA TRP A 152 13.41 -13.13 6.87
C TRP A 152 14.14 -12.83 5.55
N GLN A 153 14.90 -13.80 5.03
CA GLN A 153 15.57 -13.71 3.74
C GLN A 153 14.65 -14.13 2.59
N GLU A 154 13.61 -14.91 2.91
CA GLU A 154 12.58 -15.33 1.96
C GLU A 154 11.42 -14.34 2.01
N TYR A 155 11.17 -13.65 0.90
CA TYR A 155 10.04 -12.75 0.75
C TYR A 155 9.54 -12.77 -0.69
N ILE A 156 8.23 -12.60 -0.86
CA ILE A 156 7.60 -12.44 -2.17
C ILE A 156 7.55 -10.95 -2.45
N THR A 157 8.30 -10.50 -3.46
CA THR A 157 8.23 -9.12 -3.95
C THR A 157 7.25 -9.05 -5.09
N ILE A 158 6.16 -8.29 -4.91
CA ILE A 158 5.26 -7.94 -6.01
C ILE A 158 5.69 -6.56 -6.51
N VAL A 159 6.06 -6.47 -7.79
CA VAL A 159 6.40 -5.19 -8.43
C VAL A 159 5.10 -4.47 -8.78
N LEU A 160 4.68 -3.56 -7.92
CA LEU A 160 3.52 -2.71 -8.18
C LEU A 160 3.93 -1.49 -9.00
N ARG A 161 3.35 -1.34 -10.20
CA ARG A 161 3.50 -0.12 -11.00
C ARG A 161 2.71 1.01 -10.34
N LYS A 162 3.38 2.12 -10.02
CA LYS A 162 2.71 3.37 -9.65
C LYS A 162 1.86 3.85 -10.84
N PRO A 163 0.59 4.25 -10.61
CA PRO A 163 -0.21 4.91 -11.64
C PRO A 163 0.54 6.15 -12.16
N GLY A 164 0.61 6.31 -13.49
CA GLY A 164 1.23 7.47 -14.14
C GLY A 164 2.71 7.32 -14.53
N LYS A 165 3.40 6.22 -14.18
CA LYS A 165 4.81 6.00 -14.58
C LYS A 165 4.97 4.74 -15.43
N LEU A 166 5.06 4.93 -16.74
CA LEU A 166 5.19 3.84 -17.72
C LEU A 166 6.63 3.31 -17.84
N ASP A 167 7.64 4.15 -17.59
CA ASP A 167 9.05 3.79 -17.68
C ASP A 167 9.81 4.11 -16.38
N TYR A 168 10.42 3.09 -15.78
CA TYR A 168 11.18 3.15 -14.53
C TYR A 168 12.67 3.39 -14.74
N SER A 169 13.15 3.36 -15.98
CA SER A 169 14.53 3.61 -16.36
C SER A 169 14.91 5.09 -16.24
N ASN A 170 13.91 5.98 -16.27
CA ASN A 170 14.10 7.41 -16.14
C ASN A 170 13.62 7.93 -14.76
N PRO A 171 14.53 8.38 -13.87
CA PRO A 171 14.18 8.77 -12.51
C PRO A 171 13.25 10.00 -12.44
N LYS A 172 13.10 10.78 -13.53
CA LYS A 172 12.24 11.98 -13.60
C LYS A 172 11.04 11.87 -14.55
N ALA A 173 10.63 10.66 -14.96
CA ALA A 173 9.35 10.51 -15.66
C ALA A 173 8.21 10.71 -14.65
N HIS A 174 7.68 11.94 -14.61
CA HIS A 174 6.43 12.35 -13.98
C HIS A 174 5.51 12.89 -15.06
#